data_AF-A0A955AD46-F1
#
_entry.id   AF-A0A955AD46-F1
#
_cell.length_a   1.000
_cell.length_b   1.000
_cell.length_c   1.000
_cell.angle_alpha   90.00
_cell.angle_beta   90.00
_cell.angle_gamma   90.00
#
_symmetry.space_group_name_H-M   'P 1'
#
loop_
_entity.id
_entity.type
_entity.pdbx_description
1 polymer ?
#
loop_
_entity_poly.entity_id
_entity_poly.type
_entity_poly.pdbx_seq_one_letter_code
_entity_poly.pdbx_strand_id
1 'polypeptide(L)'
;MEPRDAVSSGLSACQTLDREFLQMRAWLLQVAASWDRIDRAEGDVGDDPRWGQICQAVATLTADRSDRARRLQEIFSLPYDPQWRNKYGI
;
A
#
# COMPACT_ATOMS: atom_id res chain seq x y z
N MET A 1 -32.29 -35.75 -2.14
CA MET A 1 -30.86 -35.43 -1.98
C MET A 1 -30.69 -34.06 -2.58
N GLU A 2 -30.83 -33.01 -1.77
CA GLU A 2 -30.80 -31.62 -2.25
C GLU A 2 -29.36 -31.19 -2.58
N PRO A 3 -29.13 -30.45 -3.67
CA PRO A 3 -27.81 -29.92 -3.98
C PRO A 3 -27.46 -28.84 -2.95
N ARG A 4 -26.30 -28.97 -2.30
CA ARG A 4 -25.74 -27.88 -1.49
C ARG A 4 -25.38 -26.75 -2.45
N ASP A 5 -26.23 -25.75 -2.53
CA ASP A 5 -25.86 -24.45 -3.06
C ASP A 5 -24.57 -24.01 -2.36
N ALA A 6 -23.50 -23.92 -3.14
CA ALA A 6 -22.24 -23.39 -2.68
C ALA A 6 -22.47 -21.92 -2.32
N VAL A 7 -22.70 -21.64 -1.03
CA VAL A 7 -22.71 -20.28 -0.51
C VAL A 7 -21.38 -19.65 -0.91
N SER A 8 -21.42 -18.69 -1.84
CA SER A 8 -20.33 -17.74 -2.08
C SER A 8 -20.05 -17.03 -0.78
N SER A 9 -19.11 -17.53 0.02
CA SER A 9 -18.80 -17.04 1.35
C SER A 9 -17.87 -15.82 1.29
N GLY A 10 -18.24 -14.83 0.48
CA GLY A 10 -17.54 -13.56 0.33
C GLY A 10 -18.52 -12.40 0.32
N LEU A 11 -18.15 -11.29 0.96
CA LEU A 11 -18.89 -10.03 0.83
C LEU A 11 -18.95 -9.63 -0.66
N SER A 12 -20.05 -9.01 -1.08
CA SER A 12 -20.10 -8.37 -2.40
C SER A 12 -19.11 -7.20 -2.47
N ALA A 13 -18.82 -6.72 -3.69
CA ALA A 13 -17.98 -5.54 -3.88
C ALA A 13 -18.55 -4.31 -3.14
N CYS A 14 -19.86 -4.10 -3.18
CA CYS A 14 -20.53 -3.00 -2.47
C CYS A 14 -20.41 -3.15 -0.96
N GLN A 15 -20.65 -4.35 -0.42
CA GLN A 15 -20.51 -4.61 1.02
C GLN A 15 -19.06 -4.45 1.50
N THR A 16 -18.09 -4.84 0.66
CA THR A 16 -16.67 -4.63 0.96
C THR A 16 -16.33 -3.15 0.93
N LEU A 17 -16.81 -2.40 -0.07
CA LEU A 17 -16.61 -0.95 -0.13
C LEU A 17 -17.20 -0.26 1.09
N ASP A 18 -18.43 -0.58 1.49
CA ASP A 18 -19.08 0.02 2.66
C ASP A 18 -18.26 -0.22 3.94
N ARG A 19 -17.71 -1.43 4.10
CA ARG A 19 -16.87 -1.79 5.24
C ARG A 19 -15.55 -1.00 5.27
N GLU A 20 -14.92 -0.82 4.12
CA GLU A 20 -13.57 -0.25 4.02
C GLU A 20 -13.57 1.28 3.80
N PHE A 21 -14.69 1.87 3.36
CA PHE A 21 -14.75 3.25 2.86
C PHE A 21 -14.24 4.29 3.87
N LEU A 22 -14.73 4.25 5.12
CA LEU A 22 -14.33 5.22 6.13
C LEU A 22 -12.84 5.10 6.49
N GLN A 23 -12.33 3.87 6.53
CA GLN A 23 -10.93 3.60 6.84
C GLN A 23 -10.01 4.05 5.70
N MET A 24 -10.36 3.73 4.46
CA MET A 24 -9.63 4.22 3.27
C MET A 24 -9.62 5.73 3.21
N ARG A 25 -10.77 6.39 3.46
CA ARG A 25 -10.85 7.86 3.48
C ARG A 25 -9.91 8.46 4.54
N ALA A 26 -9.88 7.88 5.74
CA ALA A 26 -9.00 8.36 6.82
C ALA A 26 -7.51 8.22 6.43
N TRP A 27 -7.12 7.08 5.85
CA TRP A 27 -5.74 6.88 5.39
C TRP A 27 -5.35 7.84 4.26
N LEU A 28 -6.23 8.07 3.29
CA LEU A 28 -5.98 9.02 2.21
C LEU A 28 -5.77 10.44 2.75
N LEU A 29 -6.62 10.89 3.69
CA LEU A 29 -6.44 12.19 4.34
C LEU A 29 -5.14 12.28 5.13
N GLN A 30 -4.75 11.21 5.83
CA GLN A 30 -3.50 11.17 6.59
C GLN A 30 -2.27 11.28 5.69
N VAL A 31 -2.29 10.62 4.53
CA VAL A 31 -1.22 10.71 3.53
C VAL A 31 -1.15 12.13 2.96
N ALA A 32 -2.28 12.69 2.53
CA ALA A 32 -2.35 14.06 2.00
C ALA A 32 -1.84 15.10 3.03
N ALA A 33 -2.32 15.03 4.27
CA ALA A 33 -1.87 15.94 5.33
C ALA A 33 -0.38 15.79 5.66
N SER A 34 0.21 14.61 5.47
CA SER A 34 1.65 14.42 5.62
C SER A 34 2.41 15.08 4.47
N TRP A 35 1.91 14.97 3.24
CA TRP A 35 2.42 15.66 2.07
C TRP A 35 2.39 17.18 2.27
N ASP A 36 1.26 17.73 2.70
CA ASP A 36 1.10 19.16 2.99
C ASP A 36 2.06 19.69 4.07
N ARG A 37 2.49 18.82 5.00
CA ARG A 37 3.49 19.19 6.02
C ARG A 37 4.90 19.18 5.45
N ILE A 38 5.21 18.25 4.55
CA ILE A 38 6.50 18.19 3.85
C ILE A 38 6.65 19.41 2.93
N ASP A 39 5.62 19.72 2.14
CA ASP A 39 5.63 20.87 1.21
C ASP A 39 5.76 22.23 1.92
N ARG A 40 5.33 22.32 3.18
CA ARG A 40 5.45 23.53 4.01
C ARG A 40 6.75 23.60 4.83
N ALA A 41 7.51 22.51 4.91
CA ALA A 41 8.76 22.50 5.65
C ALA A 41 9.86 23.22 4.86
N GLU A 42 10.91 23.66 5.55
CA GLU A 42 12.10 24.20 4.89
C GLU A 42 12.94 23.08 4.26
N GLY A 43 13.47 23.32 3.06
CA GLY A 43 14.32 22.39 2.33
C GLY A 43 13.64 21.71 1.14
N ASP A 44 14.35 20.79 0.50
CA ASP A 44 13.85 19.96 -0.61
C ASP A 44 14.11 18.47 -0.31
N VAL A 45 13.13 17.63 -0.62
CA VAL A 45 13.19 16.17 -0.49
C VAL A 45 13.23 15.46 -1.84
N GLY A 46 13.30 16.19 -2.95
CA GLY A 46 13.26 15.65 -4.32
C GLY A 46 14.32 14.57 -4.59
N ASP A 47 15.51 14.71 -4.01
CA ASP A 47 16.61 13.74 -4.14
C ASP A 47 16.55 12.61 -3.08
N ASP A 48 15.63 12.67 -2.12
CA ASP A 48 15.48 11.62 -1.11
C ASP A 48 14.80 10.38 -1.73
N PRO A 49 15.43 9.20 -1.74
CA PRO A 49 14.86 8.02 -2.35
C PRO A 49 13.52 7.59 -1.70
N ARG A 50 13.30 7.92 -0.42
CA ARG A 50 12.04 7.64 0.27
C ARG A 50 10.88 8.44 -0.33
N TRP A 51 11.16 9.65 -0.79
CA TRP A 51 10.16 10.48 -1.47
C TRP A 51 9.73 9.86 -2.80
N GLY A 52 10.71 9.39 -3.58
CA GLY A 52 10.45 8.61 -4.79
C GLY A 52 9.60 7.36 -4.53
N GLN A 53 9.91 6.60 -3.48
CA GLN A 53 9.14 5.41 -3.09
C GLN A 53 7.68 5.75 -2.73
N ILE A 54 7.44 6.84 -1.97
CA ILE A 54 6.08 7.29 -1.62
C ILE A 54 5.29 7.66 -2.88
N CYS A 55 5.90 8.45 -3.78
CA CYS A 55 5.27 8.83 -5.05
C CYS A 55 4.91 7.60 -5.89
N GLN A 56 5.82 6.62 -5.99
CA GLN A 56 5.59 5.37 -6.70
C GLN A 56 4.48 4.52 -6.06
N ALA A 57 4.41 4.49 -4.73
CA ALA A 57 3.37 3.75 -4.01
C ALA A 57 1.96 4.33 -4.30
N VAL A 58 1.82 5.65 -4.29
CA VAL A 58 0.55 6.31 -4.64
C VAL A 58 0.15 6.04 -6.08
N ALA A 59 1.08 6.12 -7.03
CA ALA A 59 0.83 5.77 -8.43
C ALA A 59 0.43 4.29 -8.60
N THR A 60 0.98 3.40 -7.77
CA THR A 60 0.65 1.97 -7.79
C THR A 60 -0.76 1.69 -7.27
N LEU A 61 -1.27 2.49 -6.33
CA LEU A 61 -2.64 2.34 -5.82
C LEU A 61 -3.69 2.65 -6.88
N THR A 62 -3.44 3.62 -7.76
CA THR A 62 -4.40 4.06 -8.79
C THR A 62 -4.29 3.28 -10.11
N ALA A 63 -3.28 2.43 -10.28
CA ALA A 63 -3.13 1.59 -11.45
C ALA A 63 -4.23 0.50 -11.53
N ASP A 64 -4.71 0.18 -12.73
CA ASP A 64 -5.71 -0.86 -12.97
C ASP A 64 -5.09 -2.27 -12.97
N ARG A 65 -4.68 -2.73 -11.78
CA ARG A 65 -4.14 -4.08 -11.56
C ARG A 65 -4.66 -4.67 -10.24
N SER A 66 -5.05 -5.94 -10.26
CA SER A 66 -5.15 -6.77 -9.06
C SER A 66 -3.75 -6.98 -8.48
N ASP A 67 -3.58 -7.02 -7.14
CA ASP A 67 -2.31 -7.24 -6.37
C ASP A 67 -1.56 -6.02 -5.78
N ARG A 68 -2.23 -4.86 -5.69
CA ARG A 68 -1.66 -3.60 -5.15
C ARG A 68 -0.84 -3.78 -3.86
N ALA A 69 -1.31 -4.58 -2.90
CA ALA A 69 -0.61 -4.80 -1.63
C ALA A 69 0.79 -5.42 -1.83
N ARG A 70 0.92 -6.44 -2.68
CA ARG A 70 2.21 -7.08 -3.01
C ARG A 70 3.17 -6.08 -3.65
N ARG A 71 2.67 -5.28 -4.60
CA ARG A 71 3.48 -4.27 -5.28
C ARG A 71 3.94 -3.15 -4.34
N LEU A 72 3.07 -2.70 -3.45
CA LEU A 72 3.43 -1.75 -2.39
C LEU A 72 4.52 -2.33 -1.49
N GLN A 73 4.37 -3.60 -1.08
CA GLN A 73 5.38 -4.28 -0.28
C GLN A 73 6.74 -4.34 -1.01
N GLU A 74 6.76 -4.65 -2.30
CA GLU A 74 7.99 -4.70 -3.11
C GLU A 74 8.71 -3.34 -3.18
N ILE A 75 7.98 -2.23 -3.28
CA ILE A 75 8.57 -0.87 -3.30
C ILE A 75 9.38 -0.57 -2.02
N PHE A 76 8.89 -1.05 -0.88
CA PHE A 76 9.52 -0.81 0.43
C PHE A 76 10.41 -1.96 0.90
N SER A 77 10.55 -3.03 0.12
CA SER A 77 11.37 -4.19 0.48
C SER A 77 12.84 -3.94 0.14
N LEU A 78 13.74 -4.46 0.98
CA LEU A 78 15.14 -4.58 0.60
C LEU A 78 15.29 -5.68 -0.47
N PRO A 79 16.23 -5.54 -1.42
CA PRO A 79 16.61 -6.64 -2.28
C PRO A 79 17.02 -7.85 -1.43
N TYR A 80 16.64 -9.04 -1.87
CA TYR A 80 17.13 -10.26 -1.23
C TYR A 80 18.66 -10.31 -1.33
N ASP A 81 19.32 -10.35 -0.17
CA ASP A 81 20.77 -10.49 -0.05
C ASP A 81 21.06 -11.91 0.45
N PRO A 82 21.63 -12.83 -0.38
CA PRO A 82 21.92 -14.20 0.06
C PRO A 82 22.91 -14.26 1.23
N GLN A 83 23.66 -13.19 1.49
CA GLN A 83 24.60 -13.08 2.61
C GLN A 83 24.00 -12.33 3.82
N TRP A 84 22.69 -12.06 3.84
CA TRP A 84 22.05 -11.27 4.90
C TRP A 84 22.39 -11.78 6.31
N ARG A 85 22.43 -13.10 6.52
CA ARG A 85 22.80 -13.73 7.79
C ARG A 85 24.20 -13.30 8.26
N ASN A 86 25.18 -13.40 7.38
CA ASN A 86 26.55 -12.99 7.66
C ASN A 86 26.63 -11.47 7.89
N LYS A 87 25.89 -10.68 7.11
CA LYS A 87 25.85 -9.21 7.21
C LYS A 87 25.26 -8.71 8.53
N TYR A 88 24.26 -9.43 9.07
CA TYR A 88 23.58 -9.07 10.32
C TYR A 88 24.02 -9.90 11.53
N GLY A 89 24.97 -10.83 11.37
CA GLY A 89 25.52 -11.64 12.46
C GLY A 89 24.55 -12.67 13.06
N ILE A 90 23.64 -13.21 12.24
CA ILE A 90 22.61 -14.20 12.62
C ILE A 90 22.88 -15.55 11.97
#